data_AF-A0A2M9SZQ3-F1
#
_entry.id   AF-A0A2M9SZQ3-F1
#
_cell.length_a   1.000
_cell.length_b   1.000
_cell.length_c   1.000
_cell.angle_alpha   90.00
_cell.angle_beta   90.00
_cell.angle_gamma   90.00
#
_symmetry.space_group_name_H-M   'P 1'
#
loop_
_entity.id
_entity.type
_entity.pdbx_description
1 polymer ?
#
loop_
_entity_poly.entity_id
_entity_poly.type
_entity_poly.pdbx_seq_one_letter_code
_entity_poly.pdbx_strand_id
1 'polypeptide(L)' 'SDAWKQWMKRKRKVVETVFSILVDSYRITKIRANSVSGFETALDGILLAYSLVVLGLVER' A
#
# COMPACT_ATOMS: atom_id res chain seq x y z
N SER A 1 17.36 -14.17 3.20
CA SER A 1 17.08 -15.43 2.47
C SER A 1 17.08 -15.15 0.97
N ASP A 2 17.77 -15.95 0.15
CA ASP A 2 17.81 -15.77 -1.31
C ASP A 2 16.42 -15.83 -1.97
N ALA A 3 15.47 -16.53 -1.35
CA ALA A 3 14.07 -16.55 -1.76
C ALA A 3 13.43 -15.14 -1.75
N TRP A 4 13.73 -14.32 -0.73
CA TRP A 4 13.23 -12.94 -0.66
C TRP A 4 13.80 -12.08 -1.78
N LYS A 5 15.10 -12.21 -2.07
CA LYS A 5 15.75 -11.47 -3.16
C LYS A 5 15.16 -11.84 -4.52
N GLN A 6 14.92 -13.13 -4.76
CA GLN A 6 14.29 -13.59 -6.00
C GLN A 6 12.83 -13.13 -6.11
N TRP A 7 12.07 -13.18 -5.01
CA TRP A 7 10.70 -12.68 -4.95
C TRP A 7 10.65 -11.18 -5.26
N MET A 8 11.49 -10.39 -4.59
CA MET A 8 11.60 -8.94 -4.81
C MET A 8 11.99 -8.63 -6.26
N LYS A 9 12.92 -9.39 -6.86
CA LYS A 9 13.28 -9.19 -8.27
C LYS A 9 12.08 -9.39 -9.21
N ARG A 10 11.22 -10.38 -8.94
CA ARG A 10 10.02 -10.67 -9.75
C ARG A 10 8.90 -9.67 -9.51
N LYS A 11 8.72 -9.22 -8.27
CA LYS A 11 7.60 -8.37 -7.84
C LYS A 11 7.92 -6.87 -7.80
N ARG A 12 9.19 -6.48 -8.01
CA ARG A 12 9.66 -5.08 -7.93
C ARG A 12 8.73 -4.11 -8.62
N LYS A 13 8.41 -4.33 -9.90
CA LYS A 13 7.61 -3.38 -10.67
C LYS A 13 6.18 -3.24 -10.14
N VAL A 14 5.60 -4.34 -9.64
CA VAL A 14 4.28 -4.33 -9.01
C VAL A 14 4.33 -3.55 -7.70
N VAL A 15 5.33 -3.80 -6.87
CA VAL A 15 5.54 -3.07 -5.61
C VAL A 15 5.73 -1.57 -5.87
N GLU A 16 6.56 -1.21 -6.84
CA GLU A 16 6.77 0.19 -7.25
C GLU A 16 5.46 0.83 -7.72
N THR A 17 4.67 0.14 -8.54
CA THR A 17 3.40 0.65 -9.06
C THR A 17 2.39 0.90 -7.94
N VAL A 18 2.22 -0.07 -7.03
CA VAL A 18 1.34 0.08 -5.87
C VAL A 18 1.83 1.23 -4.99
N PHE A 19 3.14 1.33 -4.74
CA PHE A 19 3.70 2.41 -3.94
C PHE A 19 3.46 3.79 -4.56
N SER A 20 3.64 3.94 -5.88
CA SER A 20 3.30 5.18 -6.60
C SER A 20 1.83 5.55 -6.43
N ILE A 21 0.90 4.60 -6.59
CA ILE A 21 -0.54 4.86 -6.39
C ILE A 21 -0.82 5.31 -4.96
N LEU A 22 -0.21 4.68 -3.96
CA LEU A 22 -0.40 5.06 -2.56
C LEU A 22 0.15 6.47 -2.27
N VAL A 23 1.28 6.82 -2.85
CA VAL A 23 1.88 8.16 -2.70
C VAL A 23 1.06 9.22 -3.42
N ASP A 24 0.66 8.99 -4.67
CA ASP A 24 0.02 9.99 -5.51
C ASP A 24 -1.49 10.11 -5.22
N SER A 25 -2.21 8.98 -5.21
CA SER A 25 -3.67 8.97 -5.04
C SER A 25 -4.10 9.03 -3.58
N TYR A 26 -3.40 8.30 -2.70
CA TYR A 26 -3.77 8.22 -1.27
C TYR A 26 -2.93 9.12 -0.37
N ARG A 27 -1.93 9.82 -0.95
CA ARG A 27 -1.12 10.83 -0.25
C ARG A 27 -0.54 10.30 1.06
N ILE A 28 -0.07 9.05 1.10
CA ILE A 28 0.42 8.41 2.34
C ILE A 28 1.54 9.21 3.03
N THR A 29 2.33 9.97 2.26
CA THR A 29 3.39 10.85 2.76
C THR A 29 2.87 12.05 3.55
N LYS A 30 1.57 12.33 3.47
CA LYS A 30 0.89 13.42 4.20
C LYS A 30 0.06 12.91 5.37
N ILE A 31 0.09 11.62 5.68
CA ILE A 31 -0.52 11.07 6.90
C ILE A 31 0.14 11.76 8.09
N ARG A 32 -0.68 12.40 8.91
CA ARG A 32 -0.25 12.98 10.19
C ARG A 32 -0.76 12.07 11.29
N ALA A 33 0.16 11.42 12.00
CA ALA A 33 -0.14 10.61 13.16
C ALA A 33 0.79 11.01 14.31
N ASN A 34 0.22 11.06 15.52
CA ASN A 34 0.97 11.42 16.73
C ASN A 34 1.72 10.23 17.33
N SER A 35 1.57 9.03 16.73
CA SER A 35 2.21 7.80 17.17
C SER A 35 2.45 6.87 15.97
N VAL A 36 3.40 5.94 16.13
CA VAL A 36 3.67 4.90 15.12
C VAL A 36 2.43 4.05 14.89
N SER A 37 1.75 3.61 15.96
CA SER A 37 0.50 2.85 15.87
C SER A 37 -0.61 3.62 15.15
N GLY A 38 -0.71 4.94 15.35
CA GLY A 38 -1.66 5.77 14.62
C GLY A 38 -1.34 5.89 13.12
N PHE A 39 -0.05 5.91 12.77
CA PHE A 39 0.39 5.87 11.38
C PHE A 39 0.07 4.52 10.73
N GLU A 40 0.38 3.42 11.40
CA GLU A 40 0.08 2.05 10.95
C GLU A 40 -1.42 1.87 10.73
N THR A 41 -2.25 2.29 11.69
CA THR A 41 -3.71 2.21 11.56
C THR A 41 -4.23 2.99 10.35
N ALA A 42 -3.71 4.19 10.10
CA ALA A 42 -4.10 5.00 8.94
C ALA A 42 -3.65 4.35 7.62
N LEU A 43 -2.45 3.77 7.60
CA LEU A 43 -1.92 3.08 6.43
C LEU A 43 -2.73 1.80 6.13
N ASP A 44 -3.08 1.01 7.14
CA ASP A 44 -3.90 -0.19 7.01
C ASP A 44 -5.29 0.14 6.45
N GLY A 45 -5.90 1.23 6.91
CA GLY A 45 -7.17 1.72 6.36
C GLY A 45 -7.09 2.07 4.87
N ILE A 46 -6.00 2.73 4.45
CA ILE A 46 -5.74 3.06 3.04
C ILE A 46 -5.53 1.79 2.21
N LEU A 47 -4.72 0.85 2.70
CA LEU A 47 -4.45 -0.41 2.01
C LEU A 47 -5.71 -1.27 1.88
N LEU A 48 -6.57 -1.28 2.90
CA LEU A 48 -7.87 -1.95 2.86
C LEU A 48 -8.75 -1.32 1.79
N ALA A 49 -8.91 0.01 1.78
CA ALA A 49 -9.70 0.71 0.78
C ALA A 49 -9.18 0.45 -0.65
N TYR A 50 -7.87 0.52 -0.85
CA TYR A 50 -7.23 0.19 -2.13
C TYR A 50 -7.52 -1.25 -2.57
N SER A 51 -7.38 -2.21 -1.64
CA SER A 51 -7.64 -3.63 -1.93
C SER A 51 -9.11 -3.86 -2.31
N LEU A 52 -10.04 -3.23 -1.61
CA LEU A 52 -11.46 -3.32 -1.88
C LEU A 52 -11.82 -2.77 -3.27
N VAL A 53 -11.24 -1.62 -3.65
CA VAL A 53 -11.41 -1.02 -4.98
C VAL A 53 -10.81 -1.91 -6.08
N VAL A 54 -9.58 -2.40 -5.89
CA VAL A 54 -8.89 -3.25 -6.88
C VAL A 54 -9.57 -4.61 -7.06
N LEU A 55 -10.10 -5.18 -5.98
CA LEU A 55 -10.81 -6.46 -6.03
C LEU A 55 -12.25 -6.32 -6.57
N GLY A 56 -12.71 -5.11 -6.88
CA GLY A 56 -14.08 -4.86 -7.32
C GLY A 56 -15.12 -5.22 -6.25
N LEU A 57 -14.71 -5.36 -4.98
CA LEU A 57 -15.60 -5.65 -3.85
C LEU A 57 -16.42 -4.41 -3.44
N VAL A 58 -16.22 -3.30 -4.15
CA VAL A 58 -16.88 -2.00 -3.93
C VAL A 58 -17.81 -1.62 -5.09
N GLU A 59 -17.96 -2.44 -6.16
CA GLU A 59 -18.93 -2.15 -7.25
C GLU A 59 -19.79 -3.38 -7.60
N ARG A 60 -21.11 -3.26 -7.82
CA ARG A 60 -21.90 -2.19 -8.46
C ARG A 60 -23.16 -1.80 -7.69
#